data_AF-A0A7C3XP37-F1
#
_entry.id   AF-A0A7C3XP37-F1
#
_cell.length_a   1.000
_cell.length_b   1.000
_cell.length_c   1.000
_cell.angle_alpha   90.00
_cell.angle_beta   90.00
_cell.angle_gamma   90.00
#
_symmetry.space_group_name_H-M   'P 1'
#
loop_
_entity.id
_entity.type
_entity.pdbx_description
1 polymer ?
#
loop_
_entity_poly.entity_id
_entity_poly.type
_entity_poly.pdbx_seq_one_letter_code
_entity_poly.pdbx_strand_id
1 'polypeptide(L)'
;MSEPKHKIFLYPLWLRIWHLINAVLFICLILTGVSLHFSADNALLFSFRFSVMIHNISGILLSLNYLYFFIFNIIKGNYKHYIPKLKGLKKRIILQAKYYLLGIFNQEPHPFMPSEESKFNPLQQLGYVSIMYLLVPIIIISGWALLFPEYAPENLFGMGGVWPMALLHTITGFALILFVFVHIYLGTTGHTIGDLYKTMVTGWHLSYDDEQEVARETEKQLKNDKRTLPIILYNPITITGSLIAGITFFAILVMMVVELLSTSTNAYTGLVTFVALPTVLAFGVVLIIFGAFRENRRLLLHKSGKVDRLPILDLNKRKHQAALVVFTLGTVILIVSTIYGSFKAYDYMETDQFCGNVCHSVM
;
A
#
# COMPACT_ATOMS: atom_id res chain seq x y z
N MET A 1 7.78 30.39 2.19
CA MET A 1 6.60 29.65 1.74
C MET A 1 5.93 30.54 0.72
N SER A 2 5.76 30.09 -0.53
CA SER A 2 5.13 30.88 -1.60
C SER A 2 3.66 31.13 -1.24
N GLU A 3 3.14 32.30 -1.60
CA GLU A 3 1.70 32.59 -1.45
C GLU A 3 0.89 31.89 -2.56
N PRO A 4 -0.34 31.45 -2.27
CA PRO A 4 -1.19 30.80 -3.27
C PRO A 4 -1.65 31.81 -4.33
N LYS A 5 -1.37 31.50 -5.60
CA LYS A 5 -1.65 32.39 -6.75
C LYS A 5 -3.14 32.42 -7.09
N HIS A 6 -3.79 31.26 -7.16
CA HIS A 6 -5.21 31.14 -7.50
C HIS A 6 -5.80 29.81 -7.00
N LYS A 7 -7.13 29.75 -6.91
CA LYS A 7 -7.88 28.56 -6.47
C LYS A 7 -8.50 27.86 -7.67
N ILE A 8 -8.32 26.54 -7.77
CA ILE A 8 -8.90 25.69 -8.82
C ILE A 8 -10.00 24.82 -8.21
N PHE A 9 -11.19 24.80 -8.79
CA PHE A 9 -12.29 23.97 -8.29
C PHE A 9 -12.17 22.53 -8.82
N LEU A 10 -11.84 21.58 -7.95
CA LEU A 10 -11.64 20.18 -8.36
C LEU A 10 -12.75 19.25 -7.86
N TYR A 11 -13.25 19.45 -6.63
CA TYR A 11 -14.14 18.47 -5.98
C TYR A 11 -15.52 19.06 -5.67
N PRO A 12 -16.57 18.68 -6.44
CA PRO A 12 -17.93 19.11 -6.18
C PRO A 12 -18.47 18.57 -4.85
N LEU A 13 -19.47 19.24 -4.29
CA LEU A 13 -20.00 18.93 -2.95
C LEU A 13 -20.46 17.47 -2.81
N TRP A 14 -21.17 16.93 -3.81
CA TRP A 14 -21.64 15.55 -3.78
C TRP A 14 -20.51 14.53 -3.61
N LEU A 15 -19.36 14.78 -4.28
CA LEU A 15 -18.20 13.90 -4.22
C LEU A 15 -17.49 13.99 -2.88
N ARG A 16 -17.47 15.19 -2.28
CA ARG A 16 -16.91 15.41 -0.95
C ARG A 16 -17.73 14.73 0.15
N ILE A 17 -19.05 14.85 0.08
CA ILE A 17 -19.98 14.18 1.02
C ILE A 17 -19.83 12.66 0.88
N TRP A 18 -19.85 12.14 -0.35
CA TRP A 18 -19.61 10.72 -0.61
C TRP A 18 -18.29 10.24 -0.02
N HIS A 19 -17.20 10.98 -0.24
CA HIS A 19 -15.89 10.62 0.27
C HIS A 19 -15.85 10.60 1.81
N LEU A 20 -16.46 11.58 2.47
CA LEU A 20 -16.54 11.63 3.93
C LEU A 20 -17.31 10.41 4.48
N ILE A 21 -18.47 10.11 3.91
CA ILE A 21 -19.27 8.93 4.29
C ILE A 21 -18.44 7.66 4.06
N ASN A 22 -17.78 7.55 2.90
CA ASN A 22 -16.93 6.42 2.57
C ASN A 22 -15.78 6.25 3.58
N ALA A 23 -15.11 7.33 3.96
CA ALA A 23 -14.01 7.31 4.92
C ALA A 23 -14.48 6.83 6.31
N VAL A 24 -15.61 7.34 6.80
CA VAL A 24 -16.18 6.91 8.09
C VAL A 24 -16.54 5.43 8.06
N LEU A 25 -17.21 4.97 6.99
CA LEU A 25 -17.60 3.57 6.84
C LEU A 25 -16.39 2.64 6.76
N PHE A 26 -15.33 3.02 6.02
CA PHE A 26 -14.09 2.26 5.96
C PHE A 26 -13.44 2.13 7.33
N ILE A 27 -13.39 3.21 8.12
CA ILE A 27 -12.83 3.16 9.49
C ILE A 27 -13.64 2.17 10.34
N CYS A 28 -14.97 2.24 10.32
CA CYS A 28 -15.83 1.30 11.06
C CYS A 28 -15.59 -0.16 10.62
N LEU A 29 -15.51 -0.41 9.31
CA LEU A 29 -15.27 -1.75 8.75
C LEU A 29 -13.89 -2.29 9.12
N ILE A 30 -12.85 -1.46 9.11
CA ILE A 30 -11.49 -1.87 9.49
C ILE A 30 -11.45 -2.22 10.98
N LEU A 31 -11.95 -1.35 11.85
CA LEU A 31 -11.91 -1.57 13.30
C LEU A 31 -12.71 -2.82 13.69
N THR A 32 -13.90 -2.99 13.13
CA THR A 32 -14.73 -4.16 13.40
C THR A 32 -14.19 -5.42 12.75
N GLY A 33 -13.65 -5.35 11.53
CA GLY A 33 -13.06 -6.49 10.81
C GLY A 33 -11.80 -7.03 11.52
N VAL A 34 -10.91 -6.15 11.97
CA VAL A 34 -9.75 -6.52 12.80
C VAL A 34 -10.22 -7.15 14.11
N SER A 35 -11.23 -6.58 14.77
CA SER A 35 -11.79 -7.13 16.00
C SER A 35 -12.41 -8.52 15.81
N LEU A 36 -13.01 -8.81 14.65
CA LEU A 36 -13.56 -10.13 14.35
C LEU A 36 -12.46 -11.15 14.06
N HIS A 37 -11.42 -10.75 13.33
CA HIS A 37 -10.32 -11.63 12.91
C HIS A 37 -9.44 -12.10 14.09
N PHE A 38 -9.23 -11.26 15.10
CA PHE A 38 -8.35 -11.56 16.24
C PHE A 38 -9.10 -11.82 17.57
N SER A 39 -10.36 -12.24 17.51
CA SER A 39 -11.27 -12.36 18.67
C SER A 39 -10.97 -13.52 19.65
N ALA A 40 -9.79 -14.15 19.58
CA ALA A 40 -9.51 -15.45 20.20
C ALA A 40 -9.67 -15.50 21.73
N ASP A 41 -9.30 -14.46 22.50
CA ASP A 41 -9.26 -14.59 23.96
C ASP A 41 -9.83 -13.42 24.79
N ASN A 42 -10.18 -12.28 24.17
CA ASN A 42 -10.93 -11.18 24.77
C ASN A 42 -11.26 -10.18 23.66
N ALA A 43 -12.26 -9.33 23.87
CA ALA A 43 -12.59 -8.23 22.97
C ALA A 43 -11.38 -7.33 22.70
N LEU A 44 -10.61 -7.58 21.62
CA LEU A 44 -9.39 -6.84 21.31
C LEU A 44 -9.67 -5.32 21.23
N LEU A 45 -10.84 -4.97 20.68
CA LEU A 45 -11.37 -3.60 20.68
C LEU A 45 -12.81 -3.53 21.19
N PHE A 46 -13.69 -4.41 20.68
CA PHE A 46 -15.12 -4.42 20.99
C PHE A 46 -15.65 -5.84 21.19
N SER A 47 -16.83 -5.97 21.79
CA SER A 47 -17.49 -7.27 21.94
C SER A 47 -17.85 -7.87 20.58
N PHE A 48 -17.80 -9.21 20.47
CA PHE A 48 -18.06 -9.92 19.21
C PHE A 48 -19.39 -9.52 18.57
N ARG A 49 -20.50 -9.49 19.35
CA ARG A 49 -21.82 -9.08 18.85
C ARG A 49 -21.84 -7.66 18.32
N PHE A 50 -21.18 -6.72 19.00
CA PHE A 50 -21.10 -5.33 18.55
C PHE A 50 -20.31 -5.24 17.25
N SER A 51 -19.16 -5.92 17.16
CA SER A 51 -18.33 -5.95 15.97
C SER A 51 -19.09 -6.51 14.76
N VAL A 52 -19.80 -7.65 14.90
CA VAL A 52 -20.62 -8.22 13.81
C VAL A 52 -21.70 -7.23 13.37
N MET A 53 -22.46 -6.66 14.32
CA MET A 53 -23.56 -5.74 14.01
C MET A 53 -23.07 -4.50 13.25
N ILE A 54 -22.04 -3.83 13.75
CA ILE A 54 -21.50 -2.61 13.13
C ILE A 54 -20.81 -2.94 11.81
N HIS A 55 -20.12 -4.07 11.69
CA HIS A 55 -19.50 -4.48 10.44
C HIS A 55 -20.54 -4.69 9.34
N ASN A 56 -21.61 -5.44 9.63
CA ASN A 56 -22.67 -5.73 8.67
C ASN A 56 -23.42 -4.46 8.25
N ILE A 57 -23.81 -3.61 9.21
CA ILE A 57 -24.47 -2.33 8.90
C ILE A 57 -23.55 -1.46 8.04
N SER A 58 -22.27 -1.34 8.41
CA SER A 58 -21.31 -0.53 7.67
C SER A 58 -21.06 -1.08 6.26
N GLY A 59 -21.05 -2.40 6.08
CA GLY A 59 -20.89 -3.05 4.77
C GLY A 59 -22.07 -2.82 3.84
N ILE A 60 -23.30 -2.88 4.38
CA ILE A 60 -24.53 -2.56 3.62
C ILE A 60 -24.52 -1.08 3.23
N LEU A 61 -24.24 -0.18 4.18
CA LEU A 61 -24.16 1.26 3.91
C LEU A 61 -23.05 1.59 2.92
N LEU A 62 -21.90 0.91 2.98
CA LEU A 62 -20.82 1.07 2.00
C LEU A 62 -21.28 0.65 0.61
N SER A 63 -22.04 -0.43 0.50
CA SER A 63 -22.59 -0.92 -0.77
C SER A 63 -23.53 0.11 -1.41
N LEU A 64 -24.43 0.69 -0.60
CA LEU A 64 -25.33 1.76 -1.04
C LEU A 64 -24.56 3.04 -1.43
N ASN A 65 -23.56 3.41 -0.63
CA ASN A 65 -22.72 4.58 -0.89
C ASN A 65 -21.86 4.39 -2.15
N TYR A 66 -21.39 3.17 -2.42
CA TYR A 66 -20.69 2.82 -3.66
C TYR A 66 -21.60 2.95 -4.88
N LEU A 67 -22.84 2.45 -4.78
CA LEU A 67 -23.83 2.60 -5.85
C LEU A 67 -24.17 4.07 -6.13
N TYR A 68 -24.37 4.87 -5.08
CA TYR A 68 -24.56 6.33 -5.20
C TYR A 68 -23.42 6.97 -6.00
N PHE A 69 -22.19 6.65 -5.64
CA PHE A 69 -21.03 7.17 -6.35
C PHE A 69 -20.95 6.68 -7.78
N PHE A 70 -21.19 5.40 -8.05
CA PHE A 70 -21.13 4.86 -9.40
C PHE A 70 -22.12 5.60 -10.33
N ILE A 71 -23.36 5.76 -9.87
CA ILE A 71 -24.42 6.47 -10.59
C ILE A 71 -24.07 7.95 -10.81
N PHE A 72 -23.73 8.69 -9.74
CA PHE A 72 -23.43 10.12 -9.85
C PHE A 72 -22.16 10.38 -10.65
N ASN A 73 -21.18 9.48 -10.58
CA ASN A 73 -19.94 9.59 -11.33
C ASN A 73 -20.18 9.48 -12.85
N ILE A 74 -21.15 8.68 -13.26
CA ILE A 74 -21.62 8.57 -14.65
C ILE A 74 -22.45 9.82 -15.03
N ILE A 75 -23.49 10.13 -14.27
CA ILE A 75 -24.43 11.25 -14.58
C ILE A 75 -23.69 12.59 -14.66
N LYS A 76 -22.75 12.85 -13.75
CA LYS A 76 -21.99 14.10 -13.71
C LYS A 76 -20.74 14.09 -14.61
N GLY A 77 -20.48 13.00 -15.33
CA GLY A 77 -19.33 12.87 -16.23
C GLY A 77 -17.96 12.88 -15.55
N ASN A 78 -17.91 12.76 -14.21
CA ASN A 78 -16.69 12.83 -13.42
C ASN A 78 -15.80 11.59 -13.65
N TYR A 79 -16.34 10.50 -14.20
CA TYR A 79 -15.60 9.29 -14.55
C TYR A 79 -14.41 9.55 -15.49
N LYS A 80 -14.50 10.61 -16.33
CA LYS A 80 -13.47 10.99 -17.31
C LYS A 80 -12.11 11.29 -16.66
N HIS A 81 -12.09 11.79 -15.42
CA HIS A 81 -10.83 12.10 -14.73
C HIS A 81 -10.05 10.86 -14.28
N TYR A 82 -10.69 9.70 -14.22
CA TYR A 82 -10.06 8.46 -13.77
C TYR A 82 -9.47 7.63 -14.91
N ILE A 83 -9.84 7.94 -16.16
CA ILE A 83 -9.34 7.19 -17.32
C ILE A 83 -7.92 7.66 -17.65
N PRO A 84 -6.91 6.79 -17.52
CA PRO A 84 -5.54 7.18 -17.83
C PRO A 84 -5.34 7.32 -19.35
N LYS A 85 -4.58 8.35 -19.75
CA LYS A 85 -4.15 8.50 -21.16
C LYS A 85 -3.17 7.37 -21.50
N LEU A 86 -3.55 6.48 -22.43
CA LEU A 86 -2.77 5.30 -22.81
C LEU A 86 -1.39 5.64 -23.40
N LYS A 87 -1.30 6.76 -24.14
CA LYS A 87 -0.05 7.20 -24.77
C LYS A 87 1.00 7.54 -23.70
N GLY A 88 2.08 6.76 -23.65
CA GLY A 88 3.19 6.98 -22.72
C GLY A 88 2.89 6.60 -21.26
N LEU A 89 1.80 5.88 -20.99
CA LEU A 89 1.33 5.57 -19.63
C LEU A 89 2.41 4.90 -18.75
N LYS A 90 3.11 3.88 -19.27
CA LYS A 90 4.18 3.19 -18.55
C LYS A 90 5.26 4.15 -18.06
N LYS A 91 5.75 5.02 -18.93
CA LYS A 91 6.78 6.03 -18.58
C LYS A 91 6.28 6.99 -17.50
N ARG A 92 5.04 7.45 -17.63
CA ARG A 92 4.40 8.38 -16.68
C ARG A 92 4.18 7.74 -15.30
N ILE A 93 3.79 6.46 -15.25
CA ILE A 93 3.65 5.70 -13.99
C ILE A 93 5.00 5.54 -13.32
N ILE A 94 6.02 5.08 -14.04
CA ILE A 94 7.37 4.86 -13.49
C ILE A 94 7.95 6.16 -12.93
N LEU A 95 7.74 7.25 -13.66
CA LEU A 95 8.11 8.59 -13.21
C LEU A 95 7.40 8.97 -11.90
N GLN A 96 6.08 8.86 -11.85
CA GLN A 96 5.34 9.23 -10.64
C GLN A 96 5.74 8.34 -9.45
N ALA A 97 6.02 7.06 -9.69
CA ALA A 97 6.54 6.15 -8.67
C ALA A 97 7.94 6.58 -8.19
N LYS A 98 8.87 6.93 -9.10
CA LYS A 98 10.20 7.48 -8.75
C LYS A 98 10.05 8.71 -7.85
N TYR A 99 9.15 9.61 -8.22
CA TYR A 99 8.90 10.82 -7.45
C TYR A 99 8.46 10.49 -6.02
N TYR A 100 7.45 9.63 -5.86
CA TYR A 100 6.96 9.28 -4.52
C TYR A 100 7.99 8.52 -3.67
N LEU A 101 8.80 7.66 -4.29
CA LEU A 101 9.80 6.88 -3.58
C LEU A 101 11.06 7.68 -3.22
N LEU A 102 11.41 8.70 -4.01
CA LEU A 102 12.73 9.33 -3.96
C LEU A 102 12.68 10.85 -4.15
N GLY A 103 11.92 11.31 -5.15
CA GLY A 103 11.83 12.72 -5.52
C GLY A 103 11.29 13.62 -4.40
N ILE A 104 10.26 13.17 -3.68
CA ILE A 104 9.69 13.89 -2.51
C ILE A 104 10.79 14.20 -1.49
N PHE A 105 11.64 13.22 -1.20
CA PHE A 105 12.72 13.39 -0.22
C PHE A 105 13.83 14.31 -0.74
N ASN A 106 14.00 14.38 -2.06
CA ASN A 106 14.95 15.28 -2.68
C ASN A 106 14.45 16.73 -2.78
N GLN A 107 13.19 17.01 -2.39
CA GLN A 107 12.48 18.24 -2.74
C GLN A 107 12.48 18.47 -4.26
N GLU A 108 12.53 17.38 -5.03
CA GLU A 108 12.20 17.45 -6.44
C GLU A 108 10.74 17.86 -6.54
N PRO A 109 10.38 18.54 -7.63
CA PRO A 109 9.07 19.13 -7.65
C PRO A 109 8.09 18.20 -8.40
N HIS A 110 6.79 18.28 -8.08
CA HIS A 110 5.84 17.21 -8.41
C HIS A 110 5.64 17.08 -9.94
N PRO A 111 5.78 15.88 -10.54
CA PRO A 111 5.88 15.71 -11.99
C PRO A 111 4.58 15.94 -12.76
N PHE A 112 3.42 15.83 -12.09
CA PHE A 112 2.11 16.06 -12.70
C PHE A 112 1.27 16.93 -11.79
N MET A 113 0.90 18.12 -12.26
CA MET A 113 0.10 19.05 -11.48
C MET A 113 -1.39 18.84 -11.73
N PRO A 114 -2.24 18.97 -10.71
CA PRO A 114 -3.69 18.94 -10.89
C PRO A 114 -4.15 20.08 -11.80
N SER A 115 -5.04 19.77 -12.72
CA SER A 115 -5.76 20.76 -13.53
C SER A 115 -7.25 20.44 -13.56
N GLU A 116 -8.06 21.38 -14.05
CA GLU A 116 -9.51 21.15 -14.22
C GLU A 116 -9.79 19.94 -15.12
N GLU A 117 -8.96 19.70 -16.13
CA GLU A 117 -9.08 18.53 -17.01
C GLU A 117 -8.56 17.23 -16.37
N SER A 118 -7.50 17.31 -15.55
CA SER A 118 -6.80 16.15 -15.00
C SER A 118 -6.51 16.34 -13.51
N LYS A 119 -7.48 15.93 -12.68
CA LYS A 119 -7.40 16.03 -11.21
C LYS A 119 -6.33 15.12 -10.58
N PHE A 120 -5.99 14.03 -11.28
CA PHE A 120 -5.17 12.96 -10.74
C PHE A 120 -3.91 12.74 -11.57
N ASN A 121 -2.83 12.40 -10.89
CA ASN A 121 -1.63 11.91 -11.55
C ASN A 121 -1.82 10.46 -12.05
N PRO A 122 -0.94 9.94 -12.93
CA PRO A 122 -1.10 8.61 -13.52
C PRO A 122 -1.18 7.47 -12.50
N LEU A 123 -0.42 7.56 -11.41
CA LEU A 123 -0.40 6.52 -10.38
C LEU A 123 -1.68 6.58 -9.53
N GLN A 124 -2.18 7.78 -9.24
CA GLN A 124 -3.47 7.99 -8.59
C GLN A 124 -4.65 7.55 -9.48
N GLN A 125 -4.59 7.78 -10.80
CA GLN A 125 -5.60 7.26 -11.74
C GLN A 125 -5.63 5.74 -11.73
N LEU A 126 -4.46 5.09 -11.82
CA LEU A 126 -4.36 3.64 -11.72
C LEU A 126 -4.86 3.13 -10.36
N GLY A 127 -4.43 3.78 -9.27
CA GLY A 127 -4.88 3.45 -7.92
C GLY A 127 -6.39 3.55 -7.80
N TYR A 128 -7.00 4.62 -8.28
CA TYR A 128 -8.45 4.77 -8.27
C TYR A 128 -9.15 3.67 -9.06
N VAL A 129 -8.67 3.32 -10.26
CA VAL A 129 -9.24 2.24 -11.05
C VAL A 129 -9.15 0.91 -10.30
N SER A 130 -7.97 0.57 -9.77
CA SER A 130 -7.74 -0.66 -9.00
C SER A 130 -8.57 -0.72 -7.72
N ILE A 131 -8.69 0.38 -6.96
CA ILE A 131 -9.46 0.37 -5.72
C ILE A 131 -10.97 0.39 -6.02
N MET A 132 -11.45 1.38 -6.78
CA MET A 132 -12.88 1.63 -6.92
C MET A 132 -13.58 0.70 -7.90
N TYR A 133 -12.88 0.14 -8.90
CA TYR A 133 -13.51 -0.71 -9.91
C TYR A 133 -13.05 -2.16 -9.87
N LEU A 134 -12.13 -2.52 -8.97
CA LEU A 134 -11.71 -3.90 -8.76
C LEU A 134 -11.86 -4.32 -7.28
N LEU A 135 -11.10 -3.72 -6.36
CA LEU A 135 -11.10 -4.19 -4.96
C LEU A 135 -12.40 -3.88 -4.20
N VAL A 136 -12.98 -2.68 -4.35
CA VAL A 136 -14.24 -2.32 -3.69
C VAL A 136 -15.42 -3.20 -4.15
N PRO A 137 -15.60 -3.47 -5.46
CA PRO A 137 -16.56 -4.49 -5.91
C PRO A 137 -16.32 -5.87 -5.30
N ILE A 138 -15.06 -6.32 -5.26
CA ILE A 138 -14.71 -7.64 -4.70
C ILE A 138 -15.06 -7.73 -3.20
N ILE A 139 -14.73 -6.71 -2.39
CA ILE A 139 -15.05 -6.73 -0.96
C ILE A 139 -16.56 -6.66 -0.72
N ILE A 140 -17.30 -5.92 -1.55
CA ILE A 140 -18.76 -5.85 -1.49
C ILE A 140 -19.35 -7.22 -1.82
N ILE A 141 -19.01 -7.80 -2.97
CA ILE A 141 -19.58 -9.09 -3.43
C ILE A 141 -19.27 -10.19 -2.41
N SER A 142 -18.02 -10.30 -1.97
CA SER A 142 -17.64 -11.29 -0.95
C SER A 142 -18.32 -11.03 0.40
N GLY A 143 -18.51 -9.77 0.80
CA GLY A 143 -19.22 -9.41 2.03
C GLY A 143 -20.71 -9.76 2.00
N TRP A 144 -21.38 -9.52 0.87
CA TRP A 144 -22.77 -9.95 0.67
C TRP A 144 -22.90 -11.48 0.67
N ALA A 145 -21.96 -12.18 0.03
CA ALA A 145 -21.94 -13.65 0.07
C ALA A 145 -21.78 -14.20 1.50
N LEU A 146 -20.98 -13.54 2.34
CA LEU A 146 -20.82 -13.89 3.75
C LEU A 146 -22.01 -13.49 4.63
N LEU A 147 -22.79 -12.49 4.23
CA LEU A 147 -24.00 -12.08 4.93
C LEU A 147 -25.14 -13.09 4.72
N PHE A 148 -25.16 -13.77 3.58
CA PHE A 148 -26.14 -14.81 3.23
C PHE A 148 -25.44 -16.14 2.90
N PRO A 149 -24.79 -16.79 3.88
CA PRO A 149 -24.03 -18.01 3.64
C PRO A 149 -24.91 -19.19 3.21
N GLU A 150 -26.22 -19.12 3.45
CA GLU A 150 -27.22 -20.11 3.01
C GLU A 150 -27.35 -20.25 1.48
N TYR A 151 -26.96 -19.22 0.71
CA TYR A 151 -26.93 -19.29 -0.75
C TYR A 151 -25.57 -19.75 -1.30
N ALA A 152 -24.58 -19.97 -0.43
CA ALA A 152 -23.31 -20.52 -0.87
C ALA A 152 -23.49 -22.01 -1.25
N PRO A 153 -22.87 -22.47 -2.35
CA PRO A 153 -22.90 -23.89 -2.70
C PRO A 153 -22.29 -24.72 -1.55
N GLU A 154 -22.74 -25.97 -1.37
CA GLU A 154 -22.20 -26.83 -0.31
C GLU A 154 -20.68 -27.02 -0.46
N ASN A 155 -20.23 -27.22 -1.71
CA ASN A 155 -18.83 -27.34 -2.06
C ASN A 155 -18.47 -26.48 -3.29
N LEU A 156 -17.32 -25.83 -3.22
CA LEU A 156 -16.72 -25.07 -4.32
C LEU A 156 -15.23 -25.41 -4.39
N PHE A 157 -14.75 -25.92 -5.53
CA PHE A 157 -13.37 -26.38 -5.73
C PHE A 157 -12.87 -27.41 -4.68
N GLY A 158 -13.76 -28.26 -4.17
CA GLY A 158 -13.42 -29.27 -3.16
C GLY A 158 -13.31 -28.73 -1.73
N MET A 159 -13.72 -27.49 -1.48
CA MET A 159 -13.77 -26.83 -0.17
C MET A 159 -15.20 -26.42 0.15
N GLY A 160 -15.53 -26.23 1.44
CA GLY A 160 -16.86 -25.74 1.83
C GLY A 160 -17.16 -24.39 1.16
N GLY A 161 -18.30 -24.24 0.49
CA GLY A 161 -18.47 -23.14 -0.47
C GLY A 161 -18.50 -21.71 0.10
N VAL A 162 -18.60 -21.54 1.42
CA VAL A 162 -18.45 -20.23 2.11
C VAL A 162 -16.99 -19.79 2.17
N TRP A 163 -16.08 -20.75 2.29
CA TRP A 163 -14.69 -20.50 2.64
C TRP A 163 -13.91 -19.72 1.55
N PRO A 164 -14.13 -19.92 0.23
CA PRO A 164 -13.46 -19.11 -0.80
C PRO A 164 -13.88 -17.64 -0.72
N MET A 165 -15.14 -17.36 -0.36
CA MET A 165 -15.63 -16.00 -0.16
C MET A 165 -15.04 -15.38 1.09
N ALA A 166 -14.95 -16.14 2.19
CA ALA A 166 -14.32 -15.69 3.43
C ALA A 166 -12.85 -15.29 3.19
N LEU A 167 -12.12 -16.08 2.42
CA LEU A 167 -10.76 -15.74 2.09
C LEU A 167 -10.65 -14.52 1.18
N LEU A 168 -11.43 -14.50 0.09
CA LEU A 168 -11.42 -13.38 -0.84
C LEU A 168 -11.74 -12.06 -0.13
N HIS A 169 -12.71 -12.09 0.81
CA HIS A 169 -13.05 -10.96 1.66
C HIS A 169 -11.86 -10.52 2.52
N THR A 170 -11.20 -11.48 3.18
CA THR A 170 -10.08 -11.22 4.09
C THR A 170 -8.87 -10.61 3.35
N ILE A 171 -8.43 -11.22 2.24
CA ILE A 171 -7.31 -10.71 1.44
C ILE A 171 -7.61 -9.31 0.91
N THR A 172 -8.82 -9.11 0.38
CA THR A 172 -9.23 -7.81 -0.16
C THR A 172 -9.29 -6.76 0.96
N GLY A 173 -9.76 -7.14 2.15
CA GLY A 173 -9.78 -6.28 3.34
C GLY A 173 -8.37 -5.81 3.72
N PHE A 174 -7.40 -6.72 3.78
CA PHE A 174 -6.00 -6.34 4.05
C PHE A 174 -5.40 -5.45 2.97
N ALA A 175 -5.66 -5.73 1.69
CA ALA A 175 -5.20 -4.88 0.59
C ALA A 175 -5.78 -3.46 0.68
N LEU A 176 -7.06 -3.34 1.05
CA LEU A 176 -7.73 -2.06 1.26
C LEU A 176 -7.22 -1.31 2.50
N ILE A 177 -6.90 -2.01 3.59
CA ILE A 177 -6.24 -1.42 4.77
C ILE A 177 -4.90 -0.80 4.37
N LEU A 178 -4.05 -1.56 3.65
CA LEU A 178 -2.77 -1.07 3.16
C LEU A 178 -2.95 0.18 2.28
N PHE A 179 -3.94 0.17 1.39
CA PHE A 179 -4.28 1.32 0.57
C PHE A 179 -4.65 2.55 1.43
N VAL A 180 -5.45 2.40 2.49
CA VAL A 180 -5.81 3.52 3.38
C VAL A 180 -4.57 4.15 4.01
N PHE A 181 -3.60 3.36 4.48
CA PHE A 181 -2.34 3.90 5.02
C PHE A 181 -1.56 4.69 3.97
N VAL A 182 -1.37 4.12 2.78
CA VAL A 182 -0.70 4.81 1.67
C VAL A 182 -1.46 6.07 1.26
N HIS A 183 -2.78 6.01 1.18
CA HIS A 183 -3.65 7.12 0.81
C HIS A 183 -3.53 8.29 1.81
N ILE A 184 -3.57 8.00 3.12
CA ILE A 184 -3.38 9.00 4.17
C ILE A 184 -1.97 9.59 4.03
N TYR A 185 -0.92 8.78 3.92
CA TYR A 185 0.44 9.29 3.74
C TYR A 185 0.56 10.23 2.54
N LEU A 186 0.07 9.83 1.36
CA LEU A 186 0.09 10.67 0.16
C LEU A 186 -0.75 11.94 0.30
N GLY A 187 -1.76 11.95 1.16
CA GLY A 187 -2.50 13.17 1.52
C GLY A 187 -1.63 14.22 2.25
N THR A 188 -0.52 13.80 2.86
CA THR A 188 0.40 14.72 3.55
C THR A 188 1.46 15.33 2.63
N THR A 189 1.55 14.89 1.38
CA THR A 189 2.63 15.31 0.44
C THR A 189 2.27 16.57 -0.36
N GLY A 190 1.37 17.41 0.13
CA GLY A 190 1.11 18.74 -0.44
C GLY A 190 2.22 19.73 -0.09
N HIS A 191 2.08 20.99 -0.52
CA HIS A 191 2.99 22.08 -0.12
C HIS A 191 3.03 22.24 1.40
N THR A 192 1.87 22.12 2.06
CA THR A 192 1.77 21.85 3.48
C THR A 192 1.09 20.49 3.75
N ILE A 193 1.34 19.93 4.93
CA ILE A 193 0.77 18.64 5.40
C ILE A 193 -0.76 18.63 5.29
N GLY A 194 -1.41 19.78 5.41
CA GLY A 194 -2.88 19.93 5.41
C GLY A 194 -3.49 20.27 4.06
N ASP A 195 -2.72 20.66 3.04
CA ASP A 195 -3.24 21.31 1.84
C ASP A 195 -4.16 20.40 1.01
N LEU A 196 -3.77 19.13 0.83
CA LEU A 196 -4.57 18.18 0.07
C LEU A 196 -5.84 17.77 0.82
N TYR A 197 -5.78 17.63 2.15
CA TYR A 197 -6.97 17.40 2.97
C TYR A 197 -7.93 18.59 2.92
N LYS A 198 -7.40 19.82 3.01
CA LYS A 198 -8.19 21.05 2.88
C LYS A 198 -8.83 21.14 1.50
N THR A 199 -8.15 20.67 0.46
CA THR A 199 -8.70 20.56 -0.89
C THR A 199 -9.91 19.61 -0.92
N MET A 200 -9.84 18.45 -0.26
CA MET A 200 -10.98 17.53 -0.15
C MET A 200 -12.13 18.08 0.68
N VAL A 201 -11.85 18.84 1.75
CA VAL A 201 -12.92 19.44 2.58
C VAL A 201 -13.58 20.61 1.86
N THR A 202 -12.81 21.51 1.24
CA THR A 202 -13.33 22.75 0.64
C THR A 202 -13.75 22.60 -0.82
N GLY A 203 -13.17 21.64 -1.53
CA GLY A 203 -13.32 21.45 -2.98
C GLY A 203 -12.35 22.27 -3.83
N TRP A 204 -11.58 23.17 -3.21
CA TRP A 204 -10.69 24.12 -3.86
C TRP A 204 -9.23 23.76 -3.66
N HIS A 205 -8.51 23.57 -4.76
CA HIS A 205 -7.08 23.37 -4.76
C HIS A 205 -6.35 24.72 -4.80
N LEU A 206 -5.38 24.91 -3.92
CA LEU A 206 -4.52 26.09 -3.91
C LEU A 206 -3.36 25.84 -4.86
N SER A 207 -3.29 26.61 -5.95
CA SER A 207 -2.15 26.55 -6.88
C SER A 207 -1.12 27.61 -6.50
N TYR A 208 0.15 27.24 -6.55
CA TYR A 208 1.31 28.08 -6.18
C TYR A 208 2.13 28.48 -7.42
N ASP A 209 2.84 29.61 -7.35
CA ASP A 209 3.54 30.19 -8.51
C ASP A 209 4.67 29.32 -9.07
N ASP A 210 5.33 28.58 -8.20
CA ASP A 210 6.43 27.68 -8.55
C ASP A 210 5.95 26.47 -9.34
N GLU A 211 4.69 26.05 -9.20
CA GLU A 211 4.13 24.83 -9.77
C GLU A 211 4.28 24.69 -11.29
N GLN A 212 4.09 25.78 -12.04
CA GLN A 212 4.18 25.76 -13.50
C GLN A 212 5.63 25.78 -14.01
N GLU A 213 6.53 26.41 -13.26
CA GLU A 213 7.96 26.43 -13.56
C GLU A 213 8.59 25.07 -13.24
N VAL A 214 8.28 24.55 -12.05
CA VAL A 214 8.49 23.18 -11.59
C VAL A 214 8.06 22.15 -12.61
N ALA A 215 6.85 22.25 -13.16
CA ALA A 215 6.31 21.25 -14.08
C ALA A 215 7.10 21.23 -15.39
N ARG A 216 7.48 22.41 -15.90
CA ARG A 216 8.30 22.57 -17.12
C ARG A 216 9.72 22.07 -16.91
N GLU A 217 10.35 22.39 -15.78
CA GLU A 217 11.67 21.88 -15.43
C GLU A 217 11.66 20.37 -15.23
N THR A 218 10.65 19.84 -14.53
CA THR A 218 10.46 18.40 -14.34
C THR A 218 10.31 17.72 -15.69
N GLU A 219 9.43 18.20 -16.59
CA GLU A 219 9.26 17.63 -17.93
C GLU A 219 10.58 17.65 -18.74
N LYS A 220 11.36 18.72 -18.63
CA LYS A 220 12.67 18.86 -19.28
C LYS A 220 13.69 17.87 -18.71
N GLN A 221 13.77 17.74 -17.38
CA GLN A 221 14.59 16.73 -16.72
C GLN A 221 14.16 15.31 -17.11
N LEU A 222 12.87 15.05 -17.30
CA LEU A 222 12.34 13.74 -17.71
C LEU A 222 12.52 13.39 -19.18
N LYS A 223 12.75 14.39 -20.02
CA LYS A 223 13.20 14.20 -21.39
C LYS A 223 14.68 13.84 -21.44
N ASN A 224 15.49 14.40 -20.53
CA ASN A 224 16.95 14.24 -20.52
C ASN A 224 17.47 13.08 -19.64
N ASP A 225 16.86 12.83 -18.50
CA ASP A 225 17.25 11.77 -17.57
C ASP A 225 16.50 10.48 -17.89
N LYS A 226 17.23 9.51 -18.45
CA LYS A 226 16.71 8.16 -18.75
C LYS A 226 16.65 7.27 -17.51
N ARG A 227 17.12 7.72 -16.34
CA ARG A 227 17.25 6.93 -15.11
C ARG A 227 16.02 7.11 -14.22
N THR A 228 15.44 6.00 -13.77
CA THR A 228 14.20 5.88 -12.99
C THR A 228 14.39 5.79 -11.46
N LEU A 229 15.61 5.72 -10.93
CA LEU A 229 15.98 5.64 -9.50
C LEU A 229 17.18 6.58 -9.20
N PRO A 230 17.70 6.74 -7.97
CA PRO A 230 18.92 7.49 -7.71
C PRO A 230 20.11 6.67 -8.23
N ILE A 231 21.19 7.34 -8.63
CA ILE A 231 22.39 6.68 -9.19
C ILE A 231 22.93 5.60 -8.25
N ILE A 232 22.79 5.80 -6.94
CA ILE A 232 23.22 4.88 -5.89
C ILE A 232 22.53 3.51 -6.01
N LEU A 233 21.30 3.43 -6.52
CA LEU A 233 20.57 2.16 -6.69
C LEU A 233 20.81 1.49 -8.05
N TYR A 234 21.49 2.17 -8.99
CA TYR A 234 21.86 1.64 -10.30
C TYR A 234 23.18 0.86 -10.28
N ASN A 235 23.27 -0.11 -9.39
CA ASN A 235 24.38 -1.04 -9.33
C ASN A 235 23.85 -2.48 -9.44
N PRO A 236 24.61 -3.41 -10.04
CA PRO A 236 24.15 -4.77 -10.28
C PRO A 236 23.73 -5.46 -8.98
N ILE A 237 24.42 -5.20 -7.87
CA ILE A 237 24.13 -5.79 -6.56
C ILE A 237 22.77 -5.35 -6.02
N THR A 238 22.45 -4.06 -6.12
CA THR A 238 21.16 -3.51 -5.68
C THR A 238 20.02 -3.94 -6.58
N ILE A 239 20.26 -4.07 -7.89
CA ILE A 239 19.26 -4.59 -8.83
C ILE A 239 18.97 -6.06 -8.53
N THR A 240 19.99 -6.89 -8.33
CA THR A 240 19.82 -8.30 -7.93
C THR A 240 19.11 -8.42 -6.59
N GLY A 241 19.49 -7.62 -5.59
CA GLY A 241 18.82 -7.59 -4.28
C GLY A 241 17.35 -7.18 -4.37
N SER A 242 17.04 -6.18 -5.20
CA SER A 242 15.66 -5.71 -5.44
C SER A 242 14.81 -6.76 -6.16
N LEU A 243 15.40 -7.49 -7.12
CA LEU A 243 14.73 -8.58 -7.83
C LEU A 243 14.41 -9.74 -6.88
N ILE A 244 15.39 -10.17 -6.06
CA ILE A 244 15.20 -11.22 -5.05
C ILE A 244 14.13 -10.79 -4.05
N ALA A 245 14.25 -9.60 -3.46
CA ALA A 245 13.29 -9.12 -2.47
C ALA A 245 11.87 -9.02 -3.06
N GLY A 246 11.71 -8.51 -4.29
CA GLY A 246 10.41 -8.41 -4.95
C GLY A 246 9.76 -9.77 -5.24
N ILE A 247 10.54 -10.72 -5.80
CA ILE A 247 10.06 -12.08 -6.09
C ILE A 247 9.70 -12.81 -4.79
N THR A 248 10.55 -12.73 -3.77
CA THR A 248 10.32 -13.41 -2.49
C THR A 248 9.15 -12.79 -1.75
N PHE A 249 8.98 -11.47 -1.75
CA PHE A 249 7.81 -10.82 -1.17
C PHE A 249 6.51 -11.26 -1.87
N PHE A 250 6.51 -11.31 -3.20
CA PHE A 250 5.37 -11.83 -3.95
C PHE A 250 5.10 -13.30 -3.65
N ALA A 251 6.14 -14.12 -3.53
CA ALA A 251 6.02 -15.52 -3.13
C ALA A 251 5.44 -15.67 -1.71
N ILE A 252 5.84 -14.84 -0.74
CA ILE A 252 5.24 -14.81 0.60
C ILE A 252 3.77 -14.47 0.51
N LEU A 253 3.39 -13.45 -0.27
CA LEU A 253 1.98 -13.09 -0.45
C LEU A 253 1.18 -14.25 -1.03
N VAL A 254 1.68 -14.90 -2.09
CA VAL A 254 1.02 -16.06 -2.70
C VAL A 254 0.94 -17.22 -1.73
N MET A 255 2.01 -17.53 -1.00
CA MET A 255 2.03 -18.63 -0.03
C MET A 255 1.11 -18.36 1.16
N MET A 256 1.05 -17.13 1.64
CA MET A 256 0.10 -16.72 2.67
C MET A 256 -1.34 -16.88 2.17
N VAL A 257 -1.61 -16.53 0.91
CA VAL A 257 -2.91 -16.81 0.28
C VAL A 257 -3.18 -18.30 0.16
N VAL A 258 -2.19 -19.11 -0.24
CA VAL A 258 -2.31 -20.57 -0.36
C VAL A 258 -2.54 -21.25 0.99
N GLU A 259 -1.88 -20.79 2.04
CA GLU A 259 -2.02 -21.31 3.40
C GLU A 259 -3.38 -20.93 4.00
N LEU A 260 -3.81 -19.70 3.75
CA LEU A 260 -5.19 -19.32 3.99
C LEU A 260 -6.17 -20.10 3.10
N LEU A 261 -5.70 -20.61 1.95
CA LEU A 261 -6.45 -21.45 1.03
C LEU A 261 -6.37 -22.99 1.33
N SER A 262 -5.62 -23.43 2.33
CA SER A 262 -5.42 -24.87 2.53
C SER A 262 -6.34 -25.40 3.62
N THR A 263 -7.04 -26.50 3.33
CA THR A 263 -7.82 -27.25 4.32
C THR A 263 -6.96 -28.21 5.16
N SER A 264 -5.70 -28.43 4.76
CA SER A 264 -4.70 -29.19 5.52
C SER A 264 -3.55 -28.29 5.95
N THR A 265 -3.19 -28.35 7.24
CA THR A 265 -2.02 -27.70 7.80
C THR A 265 -0.79 -28.54 7.47
N ASN A 266 -0.11 -28.23 6.36
CA ASN A 266 1.17 -28.84 6.04
C ASN A 266 2.29 -28.12 6.81
N ALA A 267 2.99 -28.85 7.68
CA ALA A 267 4.16 -28.37 8.44
C ALA A 267 5.14 -27.54 7.58
N TYR A 268 5.35 -28.05 6.37
CA TYR A 268 6.29 -27.49 5.40
C TYR A 268 5.82 -26.17 4.81
N THR A 269 4.52 -25.93 4.66
CA THR A 269 4.03 -24.65 4.14
C THR A 269 4.27 -23.55 5.15
N GLY A 270 3.95 -23.77 6.43
CA GLY A 270 4.22 -22.79 7.49
C GLY A 270 5.70 -22.49 7.65
N LEU A 271 6.57 -23.52 7.63
CA LEU A 271 8.02 -23.33 7.72
C LEU A 271 8.57 -22.55 6.51
N VAL A 272 8.10 -22.85 5.30
CA VAL A 272 8.52 -22.12 4.10
C VAL A 272 8.00 -20.68 4.11
N THR A 273 6.73 -20.45 4.45
CA THR A 273 6.08 -19.12 4.43
C THR A 273 6.60 -18.19 5.51
N PHE A 274 6.80 -18.68 6.74
CA PHE A 274 7.12 -17.83 7.89
C PHE A 274 8.60 -17.83 8.28
N VAL A 275 9.41 -18.77 7.79
CA VAL A 275 10.84 -18.85 8.13
C VAL A 275 11.72 -18.75 6.87
N ALA A 276 11.55 -19.63 5.89
CA ALA A 276 12.45 -19.70 4.74
C ALA A 276 12.34 -18.45 3.85
N LEU A 277 11.13 -18.10 3.41
CA LEU A 277 10.91 -16.96 2.52
C LEU A 277 11.25 -15.61 3.19
N PRO A 278 10.87 -15.33 4.45
CA PRO A 278 11.30 -14.11 5.15
C PRO A 278 12.82 -14.00 5.28
N THR A 279 13.54 -15.12 5.45
CA THR A 279 15.01 -15.14 5.48
C THR A 279 15.61 -14.71 4.13
N VAL A 280 15.06 -15.24 3.03
CA VAL A 280 15.48 -14.86 1.66
C VAL A 280 15.14 -13.39 1.37
N LEU A 281 13.99 -12.91 1.85
CA LEU A 281 13.58 -11.51 1.74
C LEU A 281 14.56 -10.60 2.49
N ALA A 282 14.92 -10.95 3.73
CA ALA A 282 15.90 -10.23 4.52
C ALA A 282 17.27 -10.17 3.82
N PHE A 283 17.72 -11.28 3.24
CA PHE A 283 18.94 -11.32 2.44
C PHE A 283 18.87 -10.38 1.21
N GLY A 284 17.73 -10.36 0.51
CA GLY A 284 17.48 -9.42 -0.58
C GLY A 284 17.60 -7.95 -0.15
N VAL A 285 17.03 -7.60 1.00
CA VAL A 285 17.13 -6.25 1.60
C VAL A 285 18.57 -5.91 1.99
N VAL A 286 19.31 -6.85 2.58
CA VAL A 286 20.74 -6.66 2.91
C VAL A 286 21.56 -6.39 1.66
N LEU A 287 21.31 -7.09 0.55
CA LEU A 287 21.98 -6.83 -0.73
C LEU A 287 21.66 -5.43 -1.29
N ILE A 288 20.42 -4.96 -1.15
CA ILE A 288 20.04 -3.58 -1.53
C ILE A 288 20.84 -2.56 -0.72
N ILE A 289 20.90 -2.73 0.60
CA ILE A 289 21.64 -1.84 1.50
C ILE A 289 23.15 -1.86 1.18
N PHE A 290 23.73 -3.05 1.03
CA PHE A 290 25.14 -3.23 0.73
C PHE A 290 25.51 -2.65 -0.64
N GLY A 291 24.71 -2.93 -1.67
CA GLY A 291 24.91 -2.39 -3.01
C GLY A 291 24.82 -0.87 -3.04
N ALA A 292 23.82 -0.29 -2.36
CA ALA A 292 23.68 1.15 -2.22
C ALA A 292 24.87 1.77 -1.46
N PHE A 293 25.30 1.16 -0.35
CA PHE A 293 26.44 1.64 0.42
C PHE A 293 27.74 1.61 -0.39
N ARG A 294 27.99 0.51 -1.12
CA ARG A 294 29.17 0.35 -1.98
C ARG A 294 29.18 1.36 -3.11
N GLU A 295 28.06 1.55 -3.81
CA GLU A 295 27.96 2.49 -4.92
C GLU A 295 28.07 3.94 -4.43
N ASN A 296 27.49 4.28 -3.27
CA ASN A 296 27.67 5.58 -2.64
C ASN A 296 29.15 5.84 -2.32
N ARG A 297 29.87 4.85 -1.77
CA ARG A 297 31.31 4.94 -1.49
C ARG A 297 32.12 5.14 -2.77
N ARG A 298 31.79 4.46 -3.87
CA ARG A 298 32.42 4.63 -5.19
C ARG A 298 32.20 6.04 -5.74
N LEU A 299 30.97 6.54 -5.69
CA LEU A 299 30.61 7.88 -6.18
C LEU A 299 31.31 9.00 -5.38
N LEU A 300 31.47 8.82 -4.07
CA LEU A 300 32.25 9.71 -3.21
C LEU A 300 33.75 9.70 -3.53
N LEU A 301 34.30 8.57 -4.00
CA LEU A 301 35.70 8.44 -4.40
C LEU A 301 36.01 9.02 -5.79
N HIS A 302 35.03 9.14 -6.69
CA HIS A 302 35.21 9.69 -8.04
C HIS A 302 34.86 11.17 -8.18
N LYS A 303 34.09 11.76 -7.24
CA LYS A 303 33.95 13.22 -7.16
C LYS A 303 35.21 13.82 -6.53
N SER A 304 36.14 14.24 -7.40
CA SER A 304 37.28 15.07 -7.03
C SER A 304 36.79 16.35 -6.33
N GLY A 305 37.01 16.44 -5.02
CA GLY A 305 36.72 17.63 -4.22
C GLY A 305 36.11 17.28 -2.86
N LYS A 306 36.80 17.67 -1.79
CA LYS A 306 36.43 17.61 -0.36
C LYS A 306 34.92 17.45 -0.11
N VAL A 307 34.45 16.22 0.03
CA VAL A 307 33.17 15.91 0.67
C VAL A 307 33.47 14.98 1.83
N ASP A 308 32.89 15.29 2.99
CA ASP A 308 33.15 14.59 4.24
C ASP A 308 33.04 13.07 4.09
N ARG A 309 34.06 12.38 4.61
CA ARG A 309 34.35 10.96 4.33
C ARG A 309 33.40 9.98 5.05
N LEU A 310 32.56 10.49 5.94
CA LEU A 310 31.59 9.73 6.72
C LEU A 310 30.18 10.31 6.49
N PRO A 311 29.12 9.49 6.52
CA PRO A 311 27.75 10.00 6.49
C PRO A 311 27.51 10.85 7.74
N ILE A 312 27.47 12.17 7.58
CA ILE A 312 27.11 13.08 8.66
C ILE A 312 25.60 12.96 8.86
N LEU A 313 25.13 12.38 9.98
CA LEU A 313 23.70 12.35 10.30
C LEU A 313 23.24 13.74 10.76
N ASP A 314 22.87 14.59 9.81
CA ASP A 314 22.40 15.94 10.07
C ASP A 314 20.88 15.97 10.22
N LEU A 315 20.39 15.83 11.44
CA LEU A 315 18.95 15.83 11.75
C LEU A 315 18.27 17.17 11.50
N ASN A 316 18.98 18.26 11.18
CA ASN A 316 18.36 19.51 10.73
C ASN A 316 18.02 19.49 9.23
N LYS A 317 18.57 18.53 8.47
CA LYS A 317 18.24 18.35 7.05
C LYS A 317 17.11 17.35 6.89
N ARG A 318 16.01 17.79 6.26
CA ARG A 318 14.82 16.95 5.95
C ARG A 318 15.15 15.61 5.28
N LYS A 319 16.24 15.54 4.50
CA LYS A 319 16.74 14.32 3.84
C LYS A 319 17.20 13.24 4.82
N HIS A 320 17.88 13.62 5.89
CA HIS A 320 18.39 12.69 6.90
C HIS A 320 17.28 12.27 7.85
N GLN A 321 16.37 13.19 8.18
CA GLN A 321 15.16 12.88 8.94
C GLN A 321 14.29 11.85 8.20
N ALA A 322 14.05 12.05 6.89
CA ALA A 322 13.25 11.12 6.11
C ALA A 322 13.92 9.76 5.92
N ALA A 323 15.22 9.73 5.61
CA ALA A 323 15.97 8.48 5.50
C ALA A 323 15.94 7.71 6.83
N LEU A 324 16.09 8.41 7.95
CA LEU A 324 15.99 7.82 9.28
C LEU A 324 14.58 7.28 9.55
N VAL A 325 13.53 8.06 9.28
CA VAL A 325 12.14 7.61 9.49
C VAL A 325 11.80 6.40 8.64
N VAL A 326 12.12 6.41 7.34
CA VAL A 326 11.85 5.27 6.44
C VAL A 326 12.66 4.05 6.86
N PHE A 327 13.93 4.24 7.22
CA PHE A 327 14.78 3.15 7.69
C PHE A 327 14.26 2.56 9.00
N THR A 328 13.98 3.39 10.01
CA THR A 328 13.45 2.95 11.30
C THR A 328 12.09 2.28 11.15
N LEU A 329 11.17 2.84 10.37
CA LEU A 329 9.84 2.25 10.14
C LEU A 329 9.97 0.90 9.42
N GLY A 330 10.80 0.82 8.38
CA GLY A 330 11.07 -0.41 7.65
C GLY A 330 11.71 -1.49 8.53
N THR A 331 12.66 -1.11 9.39
CA THR A 331 13.29 -2.00 10.37
C THR A 331 12.29 -2.48 11.42
N VAL A 332 11.43 -1.60 11.95
CA VAL A 332 10.39 -1.99 12.92
C VAL A 332 9.40 -2.97 12.29
N ILE A 333 8.92 -2.69 11.07
CA ILE A 333 8.00 -3.59 10.35
C ILE A 333 8.66 -4.96 10.12
N LEU A 334 9.93 -4.98 9.70
CA LEU A 334 10.67 -6.22 9.51
C LEU A 334 10.79 -6.98 10.83
N ILE A 335 11.20 -6.33 11.91
CA ILE A 335 11.36 -6.95 13.23
C ILE A 335 10.03 -7.51 13.74
N VAL A 336 8.94 -6.75 13.67
CA VAL A 336 7.61 -7.20 14.08
C VAL A 336 7.15 -8.40 13.25
N SER A 337 7.37 -8.36 11.93
CA SER A 337 7.00 -9.47 11.04
C SER A 337 7.82 -10.72 11.33
N THR A 338 9.12 -10.57 11.61
CA THR A 338 10.00 -11.67 12.01
C THR A 338 9.60 -12.23 13.36
N ILE A 339 9.33 -11.38 14.37
CA ILE A 339 8.88 -11.81 15.70
C ILE A 339 7.57 -12.59 15.58
N TYR A 340 6.59 -12.07 14.83
CA TYR A 340 5.31 -12.74 14.62
C TYR A 340 5.50 -14.09 13.90
N GLY A 341 6.31 -14.14 12.85
CA GLY A 341 6.64 -15.39 12.15
C GLY A 341 7.34 -16.41 13.05
N SER A 342 8.29 -15.97 13.88
CA SER A 342 8.98 -16.81 14.87
C SER A 342 8.03 -17.33 15.94
N PHE A 343 7.09 -16.50 16.41
CA PHE A 343 6.10 -16.91 17.41
C PHE A 343 5.15 -17.97 16.83
N LYS A 344 4.66 -17.77 15.60
CA LYS A 344 3.84 -18.78 14.93
C LYS A 344 4.59 -20.09 14.65
N ALA A 345 5.87 -20.00 14.30
CA ALA A 345 6.72 -21.19 14.18
C ALA A 345 6.90 -21.90 15.52
N TYR A 346 7.05 -21.16 16.62
CA TYR A 346 7.11 -21.71 17.97
C TYR A 346 5.82 -22.44 18.35
N ASP A 347 4.66 -21.79 18.20
CA ASP A 347 3.35 -22.40 18.47
C ASP A 347 3.16 -23.69 17.66
N TYR A 348 3.62 -23.69 16.40
CA TYR A 348 3.57 -24.88 15.55
C TYR A 348 4.44 -26.02 16.11
N MET A 349 5.63 -25.72 16.61
CA MET A 349 6.53 -26.71 17.21
C MET A 349 5.98 -27.31 18.52
N GLU A 350 5.06 -26.64 19.20
CA GLU A 350 4.37 -27.18 20.38
C GLU A 350 3.16 -28.07 20.03
N THR A 351 2.76 -28.16 18.76
CA THR A 351 1.61 -28.99 18.38
C THR A 351 1.92 -30.49 18.44
N ASP A 352 0.91 -31.30 18.83
CA ASP A 352 0.99 -32.76 18.78
C ASP A 352 1.31 -33.28 17.37
N GLN A 353 0.92 -32.54 16.33
CA GLN A 353 1.24 -32.84 14.93
C GLN A 353 2.75 -32.72 14.66
N PHE A 354 3.43 -31.74 15.24
CA PHE A 354 4.89 -31.62 15.13
C PHE A 354 5.59 -32.73 15.93
N CYS A 355 5.19 -32.92 17.19
CA CYS A 355 5.78 -33.96 18.06
C CYS A 355 5.57 -35.38 17.52
N GLY A 356 4.38 -35.67 16.97
CA GLY A 356 4.00 -37.00 16.47
C GLY A 356 4.41 -37.32 15.03
N ASN A 357 4.86 -36.35 14.23
CA ASN A 357 5.37 -36.60 12.87
C ASN A 357 6.89 -36.42 12.73
N VAL A 358 7.51 -35.60 13.59
CA VAL A 358 8.94 -35.23 13.47
C VAL A 358 9.78 -35.85 14.58
N CYS A 359 9.31 -35.83 15.83
CA CYS A 359 10.09 -36.29 16.99
C CYS A 359 9.84 -37.76 17.33
N HIS A 360 8.61 -38.25 17.16
CA HIS A 360 8.26 -39.65 17.35
C HIS A 360 7.71 -40.20 16.04
N SER A 361 8.44 -41.08 15.36
CA SER A 361 7.84 -41.88 14.29
C SER A 361 6.93 -42.91 14.95
N VAL A 362 5.62 -42.65 14.97
CA VAL A 362 4.64 -43.65 15.38
C VAL A 362 4.67 -44.75 14.30
N MET A 363 5.32 -45.87 14.62
CA MET A 363 5.27 -47.09 13.82
C MET A 363 3.91 -47.75 13.90
#